data_AF-A0A2S9FIV5-F1
#
_entry.id   AF-A0A2S9FIV5-F1
#
_cell.length_a   1.000
_cell.length_b   1.000
_cell.length_c   1.000
_cell.angle_alpha   90.00
_cell.angle_beta   90.00
_cell.angle_gamma   90.00
#
_symmetry.space_group_name_H-M   'P 1'
#
loop_
_entity.id
_entity.type
_entity.pdbx_description
1 polymer ?
#
loop_
_entity_poly.entity_id
_entity_poly.type
_entity_poly.pdbx_seq_one_letter_code
_entity_poly.pdbx_strand_id
1 'polypeptide(L)'
;SPHLFVSEIVTPMLVIHGDKDYRVPIGEALRLWYELLSRSGLPAADSGPEAGTTEHRFLYFPSESHWVLSPQHAKIWYQVVLAFLADHVLGQDAEWPETLG
;
A
#
# COMPACT_ATOMS: atom_id res chain seq x y z
N SER A 1 10.68 3.92 -15.22
CA SER A 1 9.47 3.76 -14.37
C SER A 1 9.67 2.53 -13.50
N PRO A 2 9.11 2.48 -12.27
CA PRO A 2 9.38 1.41 -11.29
C PRO A 2 9.19 -0.01 -11.81
N HIS A 3 8.28 -0.22 -12.76
CA HIS A 3 8.02 -1.53 -13.39
C HIS A 3 9.25 -2.18 -14.03
N LEU A 4 10.29 -1.40 -14.40
CA LEU A 4 11.51 -1.92 -14.99
C LEU A 4 12.41 -2.65 -13.96
N PHE A 5 12.20 -2.38 -12.67
CA PHE A 5 13.06 -2.84 -11.57
C PHE A 5 12.23 -3.41 -10.42
N VAL A 6 10.99 -3.86 -10.68
CA VAL A 6 10.10 -4.34 -9.61
C VAL A 6 10.71 -5.51 -8.83
N SER A 7 11.45 -6.39 -9.50
CA SER A 7 12.15 -7.53 -8.89
C SER A 7 13.24 -7.13 -7.90
N GLU A 8 13.71 -5.88 -7.93
CA GLU A 8 14.70 -5.34 -7.00
C GLU A 8 14.06 -4.75 -5.74
N ILE A 9 12.72 -4.62 -5.71
CA ILE A 9 12.00 -4.16 -4.53
C ILE A 9 11.95 -5.29 -3.51
N VAL A 10 12.85 -5.20 -2.53
CA VAL A 10 12.98 -6.15 -1.40
C VAL A 10 12.59 -5.52 -0.07
N THR A 11 11.81 -4.44 -0.10
CA THR A 11 11.35 -3.71 1.09
C THR A 11 9.83 -3.61 1.03
N PRO A 12 9.11 -3.80 2.17
CA PRO A 12 7.68 -3.57 2.25
C PRO A 12 7.30 -2.21 1.66
N MET A 13 6.17 -2.15 0.96
CA MET A 13 5.73 -0.94 0.25
C MET A 13 4.27 -0.66 0.55
N LEU A 14 4.00 0.57 1.00
CA LEU A 14 2.66 1.11 1.15
C LEU A 14 2.30 1.92 -0.11
N VAL A 15 1.39 1.39 -0.92
CA VAL A 15 0.81 2.08 -2.08
C VAL A 15 -0.44 2.84 -1.63
N ILE A 16 -0.58 4.11 -1.99
CA ILE A 16 -1.72 4.94 -1.60
C ILE A 16 -2.27 5.62 -2.85
N HIS A 17 -3.57 5.51 -3.12
CA HIS A 17 -4.15 6.10 -4.33
C HIS A 17 -5.60 6.55 -4.16
N GLY A 18 -5.94 7.69 -4.80
CA GLY A 18 -7.31 8.20 -4.91
C GLY A 18 -7.93 7.85 -6.27
N ASP A 19 -9.16 7.33 -6.30
CA ASP A 19 -9.80 6.87 -7.54
C ASP A 19 -10.09 8.01 -8.53
N LYS A 20 -10.30 9.23 -8.03
CA LYS A 20 -10.57 10.42 -8.84
C LYS A 20 -9.29 11.16 -9.23
N ASP A 21 -8.13 10.52 -9.11
CA ASP A 21 -6.89 11.08 -9.65
C ASP A 21 -6.85 10.91 -11.18
N TYR A 22 -7.27 11.96 -11.89
CA TYR A 22 -7.19 12.02 -13.35
C TYR A 22 -5.82 12.49 -13.88
N ARG A 23 -4.88 12.84 -13.00
CA ARG A 23 -3.50 13.18 -13.39
C ARG A 23 -2.63 11.93 -13.47
N VAL A 24 -2.79 11.03 -12.50
CA VAL A 24 -2.20 9.69 -12.49
C VAL A 24 -3.33 8.68 -12.25
N PRO A 25 -3.88 8.06 -13.31
CA PRO A 25 -5.02 7.16 -13.19
C PRO A 25 -4.75 5.98 -12.23
N ILE A 26 -5.79 5.54 -11.52
CA ILE A 26 -5.74 4.39 -10.58
C ILE A 26 -5.12 3.12 -11.17
N GLY A 27 -5.20 2.95 -12.49
CA GLY A 27 -4.57 1.84 -13.20
C GLY A 27 -3.06 1.74 -12.98
N GLU A 28 -2.36 2.86 -12.78
CA GLU A 28 -0.92 2.85 -12.48
C GLU A 28 -0.64 2.26 -11.09
N ALA A 29 -1.44 2.60 -10.09
CA ALA A 29 -1.30 2.05 -8.74
C ALA A 29 -1.70 0.57 -8.67
N LEU A 30 -2.79 0.18 -9.36
CA LEU A 30 -3.21 -1.22 -9.44
C LEU A 30 -2.20 -2.08 -10.19
N ARG A 31 -1.57 -1.53 -11.24
CA ARG A 31 -0.49 -2.20 -11.94
C ARG A 31 0.71 -2.42 -11.03
N LEU A 32 1.17 -1.37 -10.33
CA LEU A 32 2.26 -1.49 -9.38
C LEU A 32 1.92 -2.53 -8.29
N TRP A 33 0.70 -2.48 -7.74
CA TRP A 33 0.24 -3.43 -6.75
C TRP A 33 0.31 -4.87 -7.25
N TYR A 34 -0.19 -5.16 -8.45
CA TYR A 34 -0.07 -6.48 -9.05
C TYR A 34 1.39 -6.90 -9.24
N GLU A 35 2.25 -6.01 -9.74
CA GLU A 35 3.66 -6.31 -9.95
C GLU A 35 4.40 -6.55 -8.61
N LEU A 36 4.04 -5.83 -7.54
CA LEU A 36 4.57 -6.08 -6.19
C LEU A 36 4.21 -7.47 -5.69
N LEU A 37 2.93 -7.85 -5.79
CA LEU A 37 2.44 -9.14 -5.30
C LEU A 37 2.96 -10.35 -6.09
N SER A 38 3.34 -10.17 -7.36
CA SER A 38 3.65 -11.29 -8.25
C SER A 38 5.11 -11.37 -8.68
N ARG A 39 5.85 -10.26 -8.67
CA ARG A 39 7.17 -10.16 -9.32
C ARG A 39 8.22 -9.41 -8.52
N SER A 40 7.87 -8.83 -7.37
CA SER A 40 8.88 -8.15 -6.54
C SER A 40 9.83 -9.15 -5.89
N GLY A 41 10.84 -8.63 -5.18
CA GLY A 41 11.68 -9.44 -4.32
C GLY A 41 10.98 -9.88 -3.02
N LEU A 42 9.78 -9.36 -2.73
CA LEU A 42 8.89 -9.75 -1.63
C LEU A 42 7.46 -10.04 -2.14
N PRO A 43 7.28 -10.99 -3.07
CA PRO A 43 5.96 -11.28 -3.62
C PRO A 43 5.05 -11.87 -2.54
N ALA A 44 3.74 -11.91 -2.81
CA ALA A 44 2.82 -12.61 -1.93
C ALA A 44 3.21 -14.08 -1.81
N ALA A 45 3.10 -14.65 -0.61
CA ALA A 45 3.39 -16.06 -0.39
C ALA A 45 2.48 -16.92 -1.27
N ASP A 46 3.08 -17.84 -2.04
CA ASP A 46 2.39 -18.65 -3.05
C ASP A 46 1.82 -19.96 -2.49
N SER A 47 2.27 -20.38 -1.31
CA SER A 47 2.04 -21.70 -0.76
C SER A 47 2.27 -21.74 0.76
N GLY A 48 1.80 -22.82 1.39
CA GLY A 48 1.93 -23.02 2.83
C GLY A 48 0.86 -22.29 3.65
N PRO A 49 1.01 -22.26 4.99
CA PRO A 49 0.04 -21.65 5.91
C PRO A 49 -0.16 -20.15 5.67
N GLU A 50 0.85 -19.49 5.09
CA GLU A 50 0.87 -18.06 4.81
C GLU A 50 0.42 -17.74 3.36
N ALA A 51 -0.06 -18.72 2.59
CA ALA A 51 -0.43 -18.49 1.20
C ALA A 51 -1.44 -17.33 1.05
N GLY A 52 -1.10 -16.36 0.20
CA GLY A 52 -1.86 -15.14 -0.02
C GLY A 52 -1.51 -13.96 0.89
N THR A 53 -0.61 -14.13 1.87
CA THR A 53 -0.14 -13.01 2.69
C THR A 53 0.99 -12.24 1.99
N THR A 54 1.17 -10.97 2.39
CA THR A 54 2.19 -10.07 1.86
C THR A 54 2.54 -9.02 2.91
N GLU A 55 3.75 -8.47 2.86
CA GLU A 55 4.15 -7.31 3.66
C GLU A 55 3.79 -5.98 2.98
N HIS A 56 3.48 -5.99 1.69
CA HIS A 56 3.01 -4.80 1.00
C HIS A 56 1.60 -4.42 1.50
N ARG A 57 1.26 -3.13 1.42
CA ARG A 57 -0.04 -2.59 1.80
C ARG A 57 -0.58 -1.67 0.72
N PHE A 58 -1.90 -1.61 0.59
CA PHE A 58 -2.59 -0.70 -0.33
C PHE A 58 -3.66 0.08 0.42
N LEU A 59 -3.56 1.42 0.43
CA LEU A 59 -4.58 2.31 0.95
C LEU A 59 -5.31 3.00 -0.20
N TYR A 60 -6.58 2.66 -0.35
CA TYR A 60 -7.42 3.15 -1.45
C TYR A 60 -8.46 4.15 -0.95
N PHE A 61 -8.55 5.30 -1.63
CA PHE A 61 -9.55 6.32 -1.36
C PHE A 61 -10.50 6.51 -2.57
N PRO A 62 -11.71 5.90 -2.55
CA PRO A 62 -12.63 5.96 -3.69
C PRO A 62 -13.13 7.37 -4.06
N SER A 63 -13.08 8.30 -3.12
CA SER A 63 -13.64 9.65 -3.27
C SER A 63 -12.59 10.75 -3.35
N GLU A 64 -11.32 10.44 -3.10
CA GLU A 64 -10.20 11.39 -3.20
C GLU A 64 -9.65 11.50 -4.61
N SER A 65 -8.99 12.62 -4.88
CA SER A 65 -8.37 12.92 -6.17
C SER A 65 -6.85 12.75 -6.07
N HIS A 66 -6.07 13.57 -6.78
CA HIS A 66 -4.62 13.63 -6.66
C HIS A 66 -4.12 14.08 -5.28
N TRP A 67 -5.04 14.56 -4.42
CA TRP A 67 -4.77 14.98 -3.05
C TRP A 67 -5.78 14.33 -2.11
N VAL A 68 -5.36 14.09 -0.87
CA VAL A 68 -6.25 13.71 0.23
C VAL A 68 -6.77 15.00 0.87
N LEU A 69 -8.04 15.33 0.64
CA LEU A 69 -8.63 16.61 1.06
C LEU A 69 -9.65 16.48 2.19
N SER A 70 -10.34 15.34 2.29
CA SER A 70 -11.30 15.10 3.37
C SER A 70 -10.56 15.04 4.71
N PRO A 71 -10.99 15.79 5.75
CA PRO A 71 -10.37 15.73 7.07
C PRO A 71 -10.36 14.31 7.66
N GLN A 72 -11.43 13.54 7.43
CA GLN A 72 -11.55 12.17 7.91
C GLN A 72 -10.56 11.24 7.19
N HIS A 73 -10.37 11.41 5.88
CA HIS A 73 -9.37 10.62 5.13
C HIS A 73 -7.95 11.01 5.49
N ALA A 74 -7.68 12.29 5.76
CA ALA A 74 -6.36 12.73 6.23
C ALA A 74 -6.00 12.05 7.56
N LYS A 75 -6.96 11.92 8.49
CA LYS A 75 -6.74 11.18 9.74
C LYS A 75 -6.39 9.71 9.47
N ILE A 76 -7.16 9.03 8.62
CA ILE A 76 -6.90 7.63 8.24
C ILE A 76 -5.53 7.49 7.58
N TRP A 77 -5.20 8.39 6.65
CA TRP A 77 -3.92 8.40 5.95
C TRP A 77 -2.74 8.48 6.94
N TYR A 78 -2.78 9.42 7.89
CA TYR A 78 -1.72 9.51 8.91
C TYR A 78 -1.68 8.29 9.82
N GLN A 79 -2.82 7.74 10.23
CA GLN A 79 -2.86 6.52 11.06
C GLN A 79 -2.20 5.34 10.33
N VAL A 80 -2.53 5.12 9.07
CA VAL A 80 -1.95 4.03 8.25
C VAL A 80 -0.45 4.24 8.04
N VAL A 81 -0.02 5.45 7.71
CA VAL A 81 1.41 5.76 7.52
C VAL A 81 2.20 5.51 8.80
N LEU A 82 1.69 5.97 9.95
CA LEU A 82 2.35 5.77 11.24
C LEU A 82 2.38 4.29 11.64
N ALA A 83 1.28 3.56 11.47
CA ALA A 83 1.22 2.12 11.74
C ALA A 83 2.18 1.33 10.86
N PHE A 84 2.26 1.65 9.57
CA PHE A 84 3.20 1.01 8.64
C PHE A 84 4.67 1.25 9.05
N LEU A 85 5.00 2.46 9.49
CA LEU A 85 6.35 2.78 10.00
C LEU A 85 6.64 2.13 11.35
N ALA A 86 5.64 2.03 12.23
CA ALA A 86 5.78 1.34 13.51
C ALA A 86 6.21 -0.12 13.30
N ASP A 87 5.51 -0.84 12.43
CA ASP A 87 5.77 -2.25 12.11
C ASP A 87 7.14 -2.44 11.42
N HIS A 88 7.37 -1.72 10.32
CA HIS A 88 8.49 -2.02 9.41
C HIS A 88 9.77 -1.23 9.66
N VAL A 89 9.72 -0.17 10.48
CA VAL A 89 10.90 0.68 10.76
C VAL A 89 11.23 0.71 12.25
N LEU A 90 10.23 0.86 13.11
CA LEU A 90 10.47 1.06 14.55
C LEU A 90 10.45 -0.25 15.35
N GLY A 91 9.99 -1.36 14.76
CA GLY A 91 9.83 -2.64 15.46
C GLY A 91 8.83 -2.56 16.61
N GLN A 92 7.80 -1.73 16.45
CA GLN A 92 6.74 -1.49 17.43
C GLN A 92 5.45 -2.13 16.94
N ASP A 93 4.59 -2.55 17.88
CA ASP A 93 3.26 -3.05 17.54
C ASP A 93 2.46 -1.95 16.82
N ALA A 94 1.99 -2.28 15.62
CA ALA A 94 1.27 -1.33 14.78
C ALA A 94 -0.20 -1.19 15.20
N GLU A 95 -0.60 0.04 15.50
CA GLU A 95 -2.00 0.39 15.76
C GLU A 95 -2.71 0.77 14.45
N TRP A 96 -3.27 -0.22 13.77
CA TRP A 96 -4.03 0.00 12.55
C TRP A 96 -5.40 0.63 12.84
N PRO A 97 -5.89 1.56 12.00
CA PRO A 97 -7.17 2.22 12.25
C PRO A 97 -8.35 1.27 12.06
N GLU A 98 -9.18 1.11 13.10
CA GLU A 98 -10.38 0.25 13.12
C GLU A 98 -11.35 0.50 11.96
N THR A 99 -11.35 1.72 11.40
CA THR A 99 -12.20 2.07 10.25
C THR A 99 -11.88 1.29 8.98
N LEU A 100 -10.73 0.59 8.92
CA LEU A 100 -10.30 -0.22 7.78
C LEU A 100 -10.54 -1.73 7.96
N GLY A 101 -11.11 -2.16 9.11
CA GLY A 101 -11.36 -3.56 9.45
C GLY A 101 -10.48 -4.09 10.55
#